data_AF-A0A168B1B5-F1
#
_entry.id   AF-A0A168B1B5-F1
#
_cell.length_a   1.000
_cell.length_b   1.000
_cell.length_c   1.000
_cell.angle_alpha   90.00
_cell.angle_beta   90.00
_cell.angle_gamma   90.00
#
_symmetry.space_group_name_H-M   'P 1'
#
loop_
_entity.id
_entity.type
_entity.pdbx_description
1 polymer ?
#
loop_
_entity_poly.entity_id
_entity_poly.type
_entity_poly.pdbx_seq_one_letter_code
_entity_poly.pdbx_strand_id
1 'polypeptide(L)'
;MELASSSTKSNVMANDGDDQICSLPSGTKVHSYLEGNANVLLKLDCPESSCLSRKNMLLRLRKEKHASKKSTEQAFSQFQNYIKPLFSAKDIVKQSLVRLSDDTVEQANQSLKANAQRSKKRHGSYAAHDQYGLLLENMMPPSLDELGNEHHVDFFEFKPKWLVQSPSAPKNARRCRTCALREMRSYDRGRESHDMVEKAAQSYFCPLDLVSEKFDDVLRAARGICSSSSKNGMGDEDQEARVNILAKVIARHPLLLRLRDLQEQYNFVSLDDFADNRHFPEGEKAHAIKRGISMTLRDCTVLLAVSYESANSDDFFNTDDEEAAKAMDCGLSAVKMKLCDLDFKDGSGGKVAYWKNIERRLIDEGWYMGRRALDTILQGDSAESSEQTASSQNICFLARHVGDSGRLNP
;
A
#
# COMPACT_ATOMS: atom_id res chain seq x y z
N MET A 1 -30.61 41.88 -10.99
CA MET A 1 -30.08 42.39 -12.26
C MET A 1 -29.23 41.29 -12.87
N GLU A 2 -29.74 40.78 -13.98
CA GLU A 2 -29.15 39.91 -15.02
C GLU A 2 -28.32 38.68 -14.63
N LEU A 3 -29.04 37.55 -14.70
CA LEU A 3 -28.54 36.22 -15.01
C LEU A 3 -28.05 36.20 -16.47
N ALA A 4 -26.77 35.89 -16.69
CA ALA A 4 -26.26 35.53 -18.00
C ALA A 4 -26.11 34.01 -18.10
N SER A 5 -27.01 33.39 -18.85
CA SER A 5 -26.91 32.03 -19.34
C SER A 5 -25.73 31.89 -20.30
N SER A 6 -24.82 30.95 -20.04
CA SER A 6 -23.86 30.50 -21.05
C SER A 6 -23.88 28.98 -21.08
N SER A 7 -24.53 28.45 -22.11
CA SER A 7 -24.47 27.07 -22.55
C SER A 7 -23.07 26.80 -23.12
N THR A 8 -22.20 26.14 -22.36
CA THR A 8 -20.95 25.60 -22.90
C THR A 8 -21.13 24.13 -23.22
N LYS A 9 -21.12 23.89 -24.53
CA LYS A 9 -21.16 22.61 -25.21
C LYS A 9 -20.14 21.64 -24.61
N SER A 10 -20.61 20.41 -24.41
CA SER A 10 -19.83 19.19 -24.23
C SER A 10 -18.77 19.07 -25.33
N ASN A 11 -17.54 19.47 -25.01
CA ASN A 11 -16.39 19.21 -25.86
C ASN A 11 -15.82 17.85 -25.44
N VAL A 12 -16.31 16.81 -26.11
CA VAL A 12 -15.73 15.47 -26.09
C VAL A 12 -14.34 15.60 -26.71
N MET A 13 -13.31 15.69 -25.88
CA MET A 13 -11.93 15.66 -26.34
C MET A 13 -11.53 14.21 -26.65
N ALA A 14 -11.27 14.01 -27.94
CA ALA A 14 -10.36 13.05 -28.57
C ALA A 14 -10.04 11.77 -27.78
N ASN A 15 -10.68 10.67 -28.22
CA ASN A 15 -10.13 9.32 -28.11
C ASN A 15 -8.79 9.28 -28.84
N ASP A 16 -7.68 9.19 -28.11
CA ASP A 16 -6.47 8.58 -28.66
C ASP A 16 -6.76 7.09 -28.88
N GLY A 17 -6.71 6.67 -30.14
CA GLY A 17 -6.98 5.31 -30.55
C GLY A 17 -5.90 4.35 -30.07
N ASP A 18 -6.26 3.41 -29.19
CA ASP A 18 -5.98 1.97 -29.28
C ASP A 18 -6.65 1.24 -28.09
N ASP A 19 -7.99 1.27 -28.03
CA ASP A 19 -8.78 0.67 -26.94
C ASP A 19 -9.26 -0.76 -27.28
N GLN A 20 -8.52 -1.47 -28.15
CA GLN A 20 -8.82 -2.86 -28.42
C GLN A 20 -8.31 -3.73 -27.26
N ILE A 21 -9.25 -4.31 -26.50
CA ILE A 21 -8.91 -5.29 -25.46
C ILE A 21 -8.25 -6.49 -26.12
N CYS A 22 -6.94 -6.65 -25.90
CA CYS A 22 -6.18 -7.80 -26.37
C CYS A 22 -6.56 -9.07 -25.60
N SER A 23 -6.47 -10.22 -26.26
CA SER A 23 -6.52 -11.53 -25.61
C SER A 23 -5.11 -12.01 -25.29
N LEU A 24 -4.94 -12.73 -24.19
CA LEU A 24 -3.71 -13.48 -23.95
C LEU A 24 -3.55 -14.54 -25.06
N PRO A 25 -2.35 -14.66 -25.67
CA PRO A 25 -2.08 -15.65 -26.68
C PRO A 25 -2.31 -17.08 -26.17
N SER A 26 -2.84 -17.94 -27.02
CA SER A 26 -2.89 -19.37 -26.72
C SER A 26 -1.47 -19.92 -26.51
N GLY A 27 -1.29 -20.75 -25.48
CA GLY A 27 0.01 -21.33 -25.13
C GLY A 27 0.88 -20.45 -24.24
N THR A 28 0.39 -19.30 -23.77
CA THR A 28 1.03 -18.54 -22.69
C THR A 28 1.17 -19.40 -21.43
N LYS A 29 2.36 -19.38 -20.83
CA LYS A 29 2.69 -20.12 -19.60
C LYS A 29 3.03 -19.18 -18.46
N VAL A 30 2.79 -19.64 -17.23
CA VAL A 30 3.20 -18.93 -16.02
C VAL A 30 4.66 -19.26 -15.71
N HIS A 31 5.54 -18.27 -15.81
CA HIS A 31 6.97 -18.40 -15.50
C HIS A 31 7.20 -18.39 -13.98
N SER A 32 6.71 -17.34 -13.32
CA SER A 32 6.85 -17.14 -11.89
C SER A 32 5.70 -16.27 -11.37
N TYR A 33 5.61 -16.13 -10.05
CA TYR A 33 4.59 -15.29 -9.44
C TYR A 33 5.08 -14.53 -8.22
N LEU A 34 4.43 -13.39 -7.99
CA LEU A 34 4.46 -12.63 -6.75
C LEU A 34 3.04 -12.56 -6.20
N GLU A 35 2.91 -12.47 -4.88
CA GLU A 35 1.59 -12.57 -4.26
C GLU A 35 1.40 -11.51 -3.17
N GLY A 36 0.32 -10.73 -3.32
CA GLY A 36 -0.18 -9.81 -2.31
C GLY A 36 -1.37 -10.40 -1.54
N ASN A 37 -2.04 -9.59 -0.72
CA ASN A 37 -3.23 -10.06 0.00
C ASN A 37 -4.43 -10.24 -0.94
N ALA A 38 -4.66 -9.29 -1.85
CA ALA A 38 -5.84 -9.26 -2.73
C ALA A 38 -5.56 -9.76 -4.15
N ASN A 39 -4.31 -9.80 -4.58
CA ASN A 39 -3.91 -10.09 -5.95
C ASN A 39 -2.73 -11.06 -6.01
N VAL A 40 -2.58 -11.68 -7.17
CA VAL A 40 -1.41 -12.45 -7.61
C VAL A 40 -0.88 -11.77 -8.87
N LEU A 41 0.43 -11.56 -8.95
CA LEU A 41 1.13 -11.08 -10.14
C LEU A 41 1.89 -12.24 -10.75
N LEU A 42 1.79 -12.41 -12.07
CA LEU A 42 2.43 -13.49 -12.82
C LEU A 42 3.41 -12.90 -13.82
N LYS A 43 4.65 -13.40 -13.86
CA LYS A 43 5.52 -13.24 -15.03
C LYS A 43 5.08 -14.29 -16.06
N LEU A 44 4.79 -13.86 -17.27
CA LEU A 44 4.25 -14.72 -18.33
C LEU A 44 5.34 -15.01 -19.37
N ASP A 45 5.41 -16.27 -19.80
CA ASP A 45 6.15 -16.67 -21.00
C ASP A 45 5.15 -16.74 -22.16
N CYS A 46 5.22 -15.77 -23.07
CA CYS A 46 4.34 -15.71 -24.25
C CYS A 46 5.05 -16.31 -25.48
N PRO A 47 4.32 -16.94 -26.42
CA PRO A 47 4.88 -17.43 -27.68
C PRO A 47 5.60 -16.31 -28.44
N GLU A 48 6.77 -16.58 -29.03
CA GLU A 48 7.61 -15.56 -29.69
C GLU A 48 6.87 -14.72 -30.75
N SER A 49 5.92 -15.33 -31.45
CA SER A 49 5.08 -14.68 -32.47
C SER A 49 4.05 -13.68 -31.93
N SER A 50 3.86 -13.61 -30.61
CA SER A 50 2.92 -12.69 -29.97
C SER A 50 3.47 -11.27 -29.85
N CYS A 51 2.62 -10.25 -30.02
CA CYS A 51 2.98 -8.86 -29.71
C CYS A 51 3.29 -8.60 -28.22
N LEU A 52 2.97 -9.56 -27.34
CA LEU A 52 3.28 -9.53 -25.91
C LEU A 52 4.62 -10.22 -25.58
N SER A 53 5.20 -11.01 -26.47
CA SER A 53 6.45 -11.77 -26.21
C SER A 53 7.65 -10.88 -25.94
N ARG A 54 7.66 -9.67 -26.52
CA ARG A 54 8.71 -8.66 -26.33
C ARG A 54 8.40 -7.65 -25.23
N LYS A 55 7.25 -7.77 -24.54
CA LYS A 55 6.84 -6.80 -23.51
C LYS A 55 7.15 -7.37 -22.13
N ASN A 56 8.05 -6.71 -21.40
CA ASN A 56 8.32 -7.00 -19.98
C ASN A 56 7.13 -6.55 -19.13
N MET A 57 6.07 -7.38 -19.07
CA MET A 57 4.83 -7.09 -18.35
C MET A 57 4.45 -8.19 -17.38
N LEU A 58 3.70 -7.81 -16.35
CA LEU A 58 3.16 -8.71 -15.34
C LEU A 58 1.65 -8.84 -15.51
N LEU A 59 1.13 -10.06 -15.43
CA LEU A 59 -0.32 -10.29 -15.38
C LEU A 59 -0.80 -10.30 -13.93
N ARG A 60 -1.67 -9.37 -13.60
CA ARG A 60 -2.33 -9.29 -12.30
C ARG A 60 -3.70 -9.99 -12.35
N LEU A 61 -3.86 -10.97 -11.48
CA LEU A 61 -5.11 -11.67 -11.21
C LEU A 61 -5.61 -11.36 -9.79
N ARG A 62 -6.92 -11.20 -9.64
CA ARG A 62 -7.55 -10.97 -8.33
C ARG A 62 -7.75 -12.30 -7.60
N LYS A 63 -7.78 -12.27 -6.27
CA LYS A 63 -8.02 -13.44 -5.42
C LYS A 63 -9.49 -13.60 -5.04
N GLU A 64 -9.92 -14.85 -4.89
CA GLU A 64 -11.32 -15.24 -4.66
C GLU A 64 -11.96 -14.62 -3.41
N LYS A 65 -11.20 -14.57 -2.30
CA LYS A 65 -11.64 -13.89 -1.05
C LYS A 65 -11.99 -12.41 -1.24
N HIS A 66 -11.52 -11.82 -2.34
CA HIS A 66 -11.78 -10.44 -2.74
C HIS A 66 -12.60 -10.33 -4.04
N ALA A 67 -12.93 -11.45 -4.68
CA ALA A 67 -13.62 -11.50 -5.97
C ALA A 67 -15.13 -11.26 -5.86
N SER A 68 -15.72 -11.58 -4.71
CA SER A 68 -17.17 -11.48 -4.46
C SER A 68 -17.75 -10.05 -4.43
N LYS A 69 -16.95 -9.01 -4.72
CA LYS A 69 -17.42 -7.61 -4.64
C LYS A 69 -17.48 -6.88 -5.99
N LYS A 70 -16.58 -7.16 -6.94
CA LYS A 70 -16.50 -6.54 -8.28
C LYS A 70 -15.74 -7.43 -9.26
N SER A 71 -15.95 -7.31 -10.57
CA SER A 71 -15.07 -7.92 -11.59
C SER A 71 -13.77 -7.12 -11.80
N THR A 72 -12.77 -7.73 -12.45
CA THR A 72 -11.54 -7.02 -12.86
C THR A 72 -11.86 -5.84 -13.78
N GLU A 73 -12.77 -6.04 -14.74
CA GLU A 73 -13.23 -5.01 -15.66
C GLU A 73 -13.88 -3.82 -14.93
N GLN A 74 -14.76 -4.08 -13.96
CA GLN A 74 -15.38 -3.03 -13.14
C GLN A 74 -14.33 -2.24 -12.35
N ALA A 75 -13.36 -2.93 -11.75
CA ALA A 75 -12.27 -2.27 -11.03
C ALA A 75 -11.41 -1.39 -11.97
N PHE A 76 -11.12 -1.89 -13.17
CA PHE A 76 -10.38 -1.15 -14.19
C PHE A 76 -11.15 0.08 -14.68
N SER A 77 -12.45 -0.06 -14.94
CA SER A 77 -13.32 1.07 -15.34
C SER A 77 -13.32 2.18 -14.28
N GLN A 78 -13.37 1.83 -13.00
CA GLN A 78 -13.29 2.82 -11.92
C GLN A 78 -11.91 3.49 -11.83
N PHE A 79 -10.83 2.74 -12.05
CA PHE A 79 -9.50 3.31 -12.15
C PHE A 79 -9.41 4.31 -13.32
N GLN A 80 -9.87 3.95 -14.52
CA GLN A 80 -9.86 4.81 -15.70
C GLN A 80 -10.66 6.10 -15.49
N ASN A 81 -11.84 5.99 -14.88
CA ASN A 81 -12.76 7.11 -14.72
C ASN A 81 -12.42 8.04 -13.55
N TYR A 82 -11.88 7.51 -12.45
CA TYR A 82 -11.75 8.28 -11.20
C TYR A 82 -10.32 8.51 -10.73
N ILE A 83 -9.37 7.66 -11.12
CA ILE A 83 -7.99 7.70 -10.58
C ILE A 83 -6.98 8.12 -11.63
N LYS A 84 -6.99 7.45 -12.80
CA LYS A 84 -6.08 7.75 -13.92
C LYS A 84 -6.07 9.25 -14.29
N PRO A 85 -7.20 9.98 -14.35
CA PRO A 85 -7.19 11.40 -14.75
C PRO A 85 -6.49 12.34 -13.76
N LEU A 86 -6.17 11.87 -12.54
CA LEU A 86 -5.52 12.70 -11.52
C LEU A 86 -4.00 12.79 -11.72
N PHE A 87 -3.44 11.90 -12.55
CA PHE A 87 -2.02 11.69 -12.76
C PHE A 87 -1.68 11.71 -14.25
N SER A 88 -0.43 12.04 -14.56
CA SER A 88 0.09 11.84 -15.91
C SER A 88 0.42 10.36 -16.15
N ALA A 89 0.58 9.97 -17.42
CA ALA A 89 0.90 8.57 -17.76
C ALA A 89 2.26 8.10 -17.21
N LYS A 90 3.18 9.02 -16.92
CA LYS A 90 4.49 8.72 -16.32
C LYS A 90 4.41 8.42 -14.83
N ASP A 91 3.49 9.06 -14.12
CA ASP A 91 3.37 8.99 -12.65
C ASP A 91 2.84 7.65 -12.13
N ILE A 92 2.22 6.85 -13.00
CA ILE A 92 1.50 5.63 -12.63
C ILE A 92 1.97 4.46 -13.49
N VAL A 93 2.04 3.27 -12.89
CA VAL A 93 2.36 2.04 -13.60
C VAL A 93 1.33 1.81 -14.70
N LYS A 94 1.80 1.67 -15.94
CA LYS A 94 0.92 1.44 -17.08
C LYS A 94 0.15 0.14 -16.85
N GLN A 95 -1.16 0.21 -17.03
CA GLN A 95 -2.02 -0.95 -16.91
C GLN A 95 -3.09 -1.00 -17.99
N SER A 96 -3.39 -2.20 -18.48
CA SER A 96 -4.38 -2.46 -19.53
C SER A 96 -5.19 -3.72 -19.22
N LEU A 97 -6.46 -3.72 -19.62
CA LEU A 97 -7.33 -4.89 -19.49
C LEU A 97 -6.95 -5.92 -20.57
N VAL A 98 -6.87 -7.19 -20.19
CA VAL A 98 -6.60 -8.29 -21.12
C VAL A 98 -7.61 -9.41 -20.90
N ARG A 99 -8.11 -10.00 -21.98
CA ARG A 99 -8.95 -11.19 -21.90
C ARG A 99 -8.09 -12.41 -21.59
N LEU A 100 -8.47 -13.17 -20.56
CA LEU A 100 -7.75 -14.37 -20.16
C LEU A 100 -8.09 -15.53 -21.08
N SER A 101 -7.14 -16.47 -21.25
CA SER A 101 -7.46 -17.80 -21.78
C SER A 101 -8.12 -18.65 -20.70
N ASP A 102 -8.90 -19.65 -21.11
CA ASP A 102 -9.68 -20.50 -20.21
C ASP A 102 -8.80 -21.20 -19.16
N ASP A 103 -7.55 -21.51 -19.50
CA ASP A 103 -6.60 -22.23 -18.67
C ASP A 103 -5.67 -21.34 -17.82
N THR A 104 -5.61 -20.01 -18.07
CA THR A 104 -4.65 -19.11 -17.38
C THR A 104 -4.83 -19.15 -15.86
N VAL A 105 -6.07 -19.07 -15.38
CA VAL A 105 -6.38 -19.07 -13.94
C VAL A 105 -6.06 -20.43 -13.32
N GLU A 106 -6.29 -21.51 -14.05
CA GLU A 106 -6.03 -22.87 -13.59
C GLU A 106 -4.52 -23.12 -13.46
N GLN A 107 -3.73 -22.74 -14.48
CA GLN A 107 -2.28 -22.79 -14.45
C GLN A 107 -1.72 -21.98 -13.27
N ALA A 108 -2.21 -20.75 -13.07
CA ALA A 108 -1.79 -19.90 -11.95
C ALA A 108 -2.08 -20.57 -10.60
N ASN A 109 -3.28 -21.13 -10.44
CA ASN A 109 -3.68 -21.79 -9.21
C ASN A 109 -2.94 -23.10 -8.95
N GLN A 110 -2.56 -23.85 -9.99
CA GLN A 110 -1.70 -25.03 -9.89
C GLN A 110 -0.30 -24.63 -9.37
N SER A 111 0.32 -23.60 -9.96
CA SER A 111 1.61 -23.07 -9.52
C SER A 111 1.57 -22.56 -8.06
N LEU A 112 0.48 -21.93 -7.65
CA LEU A 112 0.28 -21.49 -6.26
C LEU A 112 0.13 -22.65 -5.27
N LYS A 113 -0.49 -23.77 -5.69
CA LYS A 113 -0.66 -24.97 -4.86
C LYS A 113 0.62 -25.79 -4.74
N ALA A 114 1.42 -25.84 -5.81
CA ALA A 114 2.66 -26.61 -5.85
C ALA A 114 3.80 -25.99 -5.03
N ASN A 115 3.74 -24.69 -4.71
CA ASN A 115 4.82 -24.03 -3.98
C ASN A 115 4.79 -24.35 -2.47
N ALA A 116 5.66 -25.27 -2.06
CA ALA A 116 5.84 -25.66 -0.66
C ALA A 116 6.34 -24.52 0.26
N GLN A 117 7.01 -23.50 -0.29
CA GLN A 117 7.51 -22.33 0.45
C GLN A 117 6.43 -21.26 0.65
N ARG A 118 5.21 -21.48 0.16
CA ARG A 118 4.12 -20.54 0.30
C ARG A 118 3.72 -20.39 1.76
N SER A 119 3.51 -19.16 2.20
CA SER A 119 3.17 -18.88 3.60
C SER A 119 1.86 -19.55 4.03
N LYS A 120 1.85 -20.19 5.22
CA LYS A 120 0.66 -20.86 5.81
C LYS A 120 -0.59 -19.97 5.78
N LYS A 121 -0.46 -18.68 6.11
CA LYS A 121 -1.56 -17.70 6.12
C LYS A 121 -2.21 -17.44 4.75
N ARG A 122 -1.58 -17.87 3.65
CA ARG A 122 -2.05 -17.67 2.28
C ARG A 122 -2.64 -18.95 1.66
N HIS A 123 -2.50 -20.10 2.32
CA HIS A 123 -3.17 -21.32 1.89
C HIS A 123 -4.69 -21.11 1.91
N GLY A 124 -5.39 -21.63 0.89
CA GLY A 124 -6.82 -21.39 0.71
C GLY A 124 -7.19 -20.06 0.03
N SER A 125 -6.23 -19.21 -0.33
CA SER A 125 -6.49 -17.96 -1.06
C SER A 125 -5.95 -18.04 -2.49
N TYR A 126 -6.80 -18.28 -3.48
CA TYR A 126 -6.38 -18.52 -4.87
C TYR A 126 -6.85 -17.43 -5.83
N ALA A 127 -6.31 -17.40 -7.06
CA ALA A 127 -6.79 -16.52 -8.11
C ALA A 127 -8.24 -16.89 -8.44
N ALA A 128 -9.08 -15.87 -8.55
CA ALA A 128 -10.49 -16.03 -8.87
C ALA A 128 -10.68 -16.27 -10.37
N HIS A 129 -11.71 -17.04 -10.73
CA HIS A 129 -12.16 -17.09 -12.11
C HIS A 129 -12.78 -15.74 -12.48
N ASP A 130 -12.22 -15.12 -13.51
CA ASP A 130 -12.66 -13.86 -14.10
C ASP A 130 -12.39 -13.94 -15.61
N GLN A 131 -13.14 -13.18 -16.41
CA GLN A 131 -12.92 -13.14 -17.86
C GLN A 131 -11.67 -12.32 -18.22
N TYR A 132 -11.28 -11.41 -17.32
CA TYR A 132 -10.21 -10.45 -17.56
C TYR A 132 -9.17 -10.42 -16.44
N GLY A 133 -7.92 -10.16 -16.83
CA GLY A 133 -6.81 -9.77 -15.97
C GLY A 133 -6.31 -8.36 -16.31
N LEU A 134 -5.31 -7.89 -15.57
CA LEU A 134 -4.63 -6.63 -15.89
C LEU A 134 -3.18 -6.91 -16.27
N LEU A 135 -2.76 -6.45 -17.45
CA LEU A 135 -1.35 -6.38 -17.81
C LEU A 135 -0.76 -5.10 -17.25
N LEU A 136 0.30 -5.25 -16.45
CA LEU A 136 1.02 -4.16 -15.79
C LEU A 136 2.43 -4.04 -16.40
N GLU A 137 2.91 -2.81 -16.56
CA GLU A 137 4.34 -2.55 -16.77
C GLU A 137 5.16 -3.17 -15.64
N ASN A 138 6.18 -3.97 -15.99
CA ASN A 138 7.09 -4.53 -15.00
C ASN A 138 8.12 -3.47 -14.59
N MET A 139 8.00 -2.97 -13.37
CA MET A 139 8.93 -2.02 -12.76
C MET A 139 10.09 -2.70 -12.02
N MET A 140 10.12 -4.03 -11.95
CA MET A 140 11.24 -4.74 -11.35
C MET A 140 12.45 -4.67 -12.28
N PRO A 141 13.65 -4.36 -11.75
CA PRO A 141 14.85 -4.40 -12.56
C PRO A 141 15.06 -5.83 -13.11
N PRO A 142 15.62 -5.96 -14.32
CA PRO A 142 16.06 -7.25 -14.82
C PRO A 142 16.98 -7.93 -13.78
N SER A 143 16.79 -9.23 -13.56
CA SER A 143 17.68 -9.98 -12.66
C SER A 143 19.09 -10.06 -13.25
N LEU A 144 20.11 -10.16 -12.38
CA LEU A 144 21.53 -10.30 -12.73
C LEU A 144 21.78 -11.35 -13.85
N ASP A 145 20.96 -12.40 -13.91
CA ASP A 145 21.08 -13.48 -14.89
C ASP A 145 20.71 -13.08 -16.35
N GLU A 146 19.95 -12.00 -16.56
CA GLU A 146 19.49 -11.60 -17.91
C GLU A 146 20.46 -10.62 -18.62
N LEU A 147 21.35 -9.93 -17.90
CA LEU A 147 22.26 -8.93 -18.48
C LEU A 147 23.76 -9.20 -18.31
N GLY A 148 24.16 -10.25 -17.58
CA GLY A 148 25.57 -10.70 -17.49
C GLY A 148 26.56 -9.69 -16.88
N ASN A 149 26.11 -8.49 -16.53
CA ASN A 149 26.85 -7.43 -15.88
C ASN A 149 26.17 -7.07 -14.57
N GLU A 150 26.97 -6.69 -13.57
CA GLU A 150 26.56 -6.19 -12.25
C GLU A 150 25.86 -4.81 -12.37
N HIS A 151 24.79 -4.70 -13.16
CA HIS A 151 23.99 -3.49 -13.18
C HIS A 151 23.40 -3.29 -11.78
N HIS A 152 23.98 -2.34 -11.05
CA HIS A 152 23.60 -2.01 -9.69
C HIS A 152 22.31 -1.18 -9.71
N VAL A 153 21.19 -1.79 -10.07
CA VAL A 153 19.88 -1.14 -9.94
C VAL A 153 19.31 -1.47 -8.58
N ASP A 154 19.09 -0.44 -7.80
CA ASP A 154 18.38 -0.57 -6.53
C ASP A 154 16.89 -0.32 -6.74
N PHE A 155 16.09 -1.25 -6.21
CA PHE A 155 14.63 -1.19 -6.27
C PHE A 155 14.05 -1.02 -4.86
N PHE A 156 13.13 -0.08 -4.73
CA PHE A 156 12.42 0.23 -3.50
C PHE A 156 10.91 0.16 -3.73
N GLU A 157 10.22 -0.57 -2.86
CA GLU A 157 8.76 -0.61 -2.81
C GLU A 157 8.30 -0.13 -1.42
N PHE A 158 7.47 0.90 -1.38
CA PHE A 158 6.89 1.35 -0.12
C PHE A 158 5.51 1.99 -0.29
N LYS A 159 4.67 1.92 0.75
CA LYS A 159 3.39 2.62 0.76
C LYS A 159 3.55 3.99 1.43
N PRO A 160 3.38 5.12 0.73
CA PRO A 160 3.57 6.46 1.30
C PRO A 160 2.52 6.77 2.39
N LYS A 161 1.36 6.10 2.36
CA LYS A 161 0.26 6.28 3.32
C LYS A 161 -0.27 7.71 3.32
N TRP A 162 -0.46 8.30 4.51
CA TRP A 162 -1.11 9.60 4.71
C TRP A 162 -0.05 10.69 4.75
N LEU A 163 0.18 11.35 3.62
CA LEU A 163 1.13 12.45 3.45
C LEU A 163 0.60 13.78 4.01
N VAL A 164 -0.68 13.81 4.35
CA VAL A 164 -1.34 14.88 5.12
C VAL A 164 -1.95 14.31 6.39
N GLN A 165 -2.02 15.11 7.45
CA GLN A 165 -2.64 14.70 8.70
C GLN A 165 -4.15 14.41 8.48
N SER A 166 -4.70 13.47 9.27
CA SER A 166 -6.15 13.24 9.28
C SER A 166 -6.89 14.53 9.66
N PRO A 167 -7.97 14.91 8.94
CA PRO A 167 -8.79 16.06 9.32
C PRO A 167 -9.50 15.87 10.66
N SER A 168 -9.66 14.64 11.12
CA SER A 168 -10.21 14.32 12.45
C SER A 168 -9.15 14.16 13.54
N ALA A 169 -7.86 14.30 13.20
CA ALA A 169 -6.82 14.29 14.22
C ALA A 169 -7.02 15.46 15.20
N PRO A 170 -6.88 15.22 16.51
CA PRO A 170 -6.91 16.28 17.52
C PRO A 170 -5.86 17.37 17.25
N LYS A 171 -6.18 18.64 17.53
CA LYS A 171 -5.28 19.78 17.29
C LYS A 171 -3.90 19.64 17.96
N ASN A 172 -3.84 18.93 19.07
CA ASN A 172 -2.61 18.65 19.83
C ASN A 172 -2.04 17.26 19.56
N ALA A 173 -2.38 16.63 18.42
CA ALA A 173 -1.82 15.34 18.02
C ALA A 173 -0.28 15.42 17.94
N ARG A 174 0.39 14.48 18.59
CA ARG A 174 1.85 14.30 18.53
C ARG A 174 2.28 13.30 17.46
N ARG A 175 1.34 12.52 16.92
CA ARG A 175 1.57 11.55 15.86
C ARG A 175 0.72 11.85 14.64
N CYS A 176 1.21 11.48 13.46
CA CYS A 176 0.35 11.36 12.29
C CYS A 176 -0.56 10.13 12.43
N ARG A 177 -1.66 10.11 11.67
CA ARG A 177 -2.61 8.98 11.66
C ARG A 177 -1.94 7.62 11.49
N THR A 178 -0.97 7.54 10.58
CA THR A 178 -0.29 6.27 10.28
C THR A 178 0.56 5.81 11.46
N CYS A 179 1.29 6.71 12.13
CA CYS A 179 2.08 6.38 13.32
C CYS A 179 1.17 5.96 14.49
N ALA A 180 0.06 6.67 14.71
CA ALA A 180 -0.94 6.30 15.72
C ALA A 180 -1.55 4.90 15.44
N LEU A 181 -1.91 4.61 14.19
CA LEU A 181 -2.45 3.30 13.78
C LEU A 181 -1.46 2.16 13.93
N ARG A 182 -0.18 2.40 13.63
CA ARG A 182 0.86 1.39 13.81
C ARG A 182 1.04 1.03 15.29
N GLU A 183 1.12 2.03 16.16
CA GLU A 183 1.25 1.80 17.60
C GLU A 183 0.02 1.05 18.15
N MET A 184 -1.20 1.47 17.78
CA MET A 184 -2.43 0.77 18.16
C MET A 184 -2.38 -0.71 17.75
N ARG A 185 -1.95 -1.01 16.52
CA ARG A 185 -1.85 -2.40 16.04
C ARG A 185 -0.75 -3.21 16.70
N SER A 186 0.37 -2.57 17.04
CA SER A 186 1.44 -3.23 17.78
C SER A 186 0.99 -3.55 19.20
N TYR A 187 0.24 -2.66 19.84
CA TYR A 187 -0.38 -2.93 21.14
C TYR A 187 -1.41 -4.06 21.07
N ASP A 188 -2.33 -4.02 20.09
CA ASP A 188 -3.37 -5.05 19.91
C ASP A 188 -2.79 -6.45 19.66
N ARG A 189 -1.54 -6.55 19.15
CA ARG A 189 -0.84 -7.84 18.93
C ARG A 189 -0.17 -8.41 20.18
N GLY A 190 -0.23 -7.71 21.31
CA GLY A 190 0.59 -7.97 22.48
C GLY A 190 2.00 -7.46 22.26
N ARG A 191 2.62 -6.85 23.27
CA ARG A 191 4.03 -6.41 23.18
C ARG A 191 4.87 -7.65 22.84
N GLU A 192 5.38 -7.70 21.62
CA GLU A 192 6.53 -8.56 21.31
C GLU A 192 7.69 -8.12 22.22
N SER A 193 8.71 -8.97 22.41
CA SER A 193 9.86 -8.65 23.26
C SER A 193 10.47 -7.28 22.93
N HIS A 194 11.16 -6.65 23.88
CA HIS A 194 11.79 -5.33 23.69
C HIS A 194 12.60 -5.23 22.39
N ASP A 195 13.37 -6.28 22.06
CA ASP A 195 14.14 -6.40 20.82
C ASP A 195 13.29 -6.41 19.53
N MET A 196 12.09 -6.98 19.59
CA MET A 196 11.16 -7.00 18.45
C MET A 196 10.44 -5.66 18.30
N VAL A 197 10.15 -4.97 19.40
CA VAL A 197 9.60 -3.60 19.38
C VAL A 197 10.58 -2.63 18.74
N GLU A 198 11.87 -2.75 19.08
CA GLU A 198 12.92 -1.88 18.53
C GLU A 198 13.16 -2.16 17.03
N LYS A 199 13.26 -3.44 16.62
CA LYS A 199 13.35 -3.80 15.19
C LYS A 199 12.11 -3.40 14.40
N ALA A 200 10.91 -3.54 14.96
CA ALA A 200 9.69 -3.09 14.32
C ALA A 200 9.66 -1.55 14.21
N ALA A 201 10.09 -0.82 15.24
CA ALA A 201 10.18 0.64 15.19
C ALA A 201 11.17 1.12 14.13
N GLN A 202 12.29 0.44 13.96
CA GLN A 202 13.29 0.71 12.91
C GLN A 202 12.76 0.42 11.50
N SER A 203 11.77 -0.46 11.33
CA SER A 203 11.20 -0.83 10.03
C SER A 203 10.13 0.16 9.50
N TYR A 204 9.76 1.19 10.25
CA TYR A 204 8.66 2.08 9.86
C TYR A 204 9.10 3.55 9.81
N PHE A 205 8.63 4.27 8.79
CA PHE A 205 8.83 5.72 8.65
C PHE A 205 7.55 6.52 8.91
N CYS A 206 7.67 7.76 9.39
CA CYS A 206 6.54 8.69 9.43
C CYS A 206 6.21 9.18 8.00
N PRO A 207 4.97 9.02 7.50
CA PRO A 207 4.59 9.54 6.18
C PRO A 207 4.76 11.04 5.96
N LEU A 208 4.60 11.85 7.01
CA LEU A 208 4.76 13.31 6.89
C LEU A 208 6.21 13.69 6.61
N ASP A 209 7.16 12.88 7.10
CA ASP A 209 8.58 13.08 6.89
C ASP A 209 8.98 12.91 5.42
N LEU A 210 8.25 12.09 4.63
CA LEU A 210 8.52 11.90 3.19
C LEU A 210 8.36 13.18 2.36
N VAL A 211 7.48 14.08 2.80
CA VAL A 211 7.15 15.32 2.08
C VAL A 211 7.52 16.56 2.89
N SER A 212 8.35 16.38 3.93
CA SER A 212 8.90 17.48 4.72
C SER A 212 9.84 18.33 3.88
N GLU A 213 9.90 19.62 4.20
CA GLU A 213 10.88 20.53 3.62
C GLU A 213 12.27 20.35 4.23
N LYS A 214 12.35 19.71 5.41
CA LYS A 214 13.61 19.44 6.09
C LYS A 214 14.18 18.12 5.62
N PHE A 215 15.39 18.16 5.08
CA PHE A 215 16.08 16.96 4.59
C PHE A 215 16.26 15.90 5.68
N ASP A 216 16.56 16.30 6.93
CA ASP A 216 16.70 15.37 8.06
C ASP A 216 15.44 14.54 8.32
N ASP A 217 14.26 15.10 8.07
CA ASP A 217 13.01 14.36 8.18
C ASP A 217 12.93 13.29 7.07
N VAL A 218 13.18 13.70 5.83
CA VAL A 218 13.21 12.80 4.67
C VAL A 218 14.24 11.67 4.88
N LEU A 219 15.41 11.99 5.43
CA LEU A 219 16.45 11.02 5.74
C LEU A 219 15.99 9.98 6.76
N ARG A 220 15.28 10.39 7.82
CA ARG A 220 14.65 9.44 8.76
C ARG A 220 13.62 8.56 8.07
N ALA A 221 12.86 9.11 7.13
CA ALA A 221 11.89 8.31 6.38
C ALA A 221 12.56 7.29 5.46
N ALA A 222 13.62 7.68 4.75
CA ALA A 222 14.43 6.81 3.92
C ALA A 222 15.05 5.66 4.72
N ARG A 223 15.57 5.92 5.93
CA ARG A 223 16.03 4.87 6.85
C ARG A 223 14.95 3.81 7.10
N GLY A 224 13.74 4.24 7.47
CA GLY A 224 12.64 3.31 7.72
C GLY A 224 12.24 2.46 6.49
N ILE A 225 12.36 3.02 5.27
CA ILE A 225 12.13 2.27 4.03
C ILE A 225 13.25 1.24 3.80
N CYS A 226 14.52 1.64 3.95
CA CYS A 226 15.67 0.77 3.74
C CYS A 226 15.77 -0.33 4.80
N SER A 227 15.41 -0.07 6.05
CA SER A 227 15.41 -1.06 7.13
C SER A 227 14.40 -2.19 6.89
N SER A 228 13.29 -1.92 6.18
CA SER A 228 12.35 -2.96 5.74
C SER A 228 12.84 -3.76 4.53
N SER A 229 13.86 -3.26 3.83
CA SER A 229 14.37 -3.79 2.56
C SER A 229 15.86 -4.16 2.64
N SER A 230 16.37 -4.42 3.85
CA SER A 230 17.79 -4.72 4.07
C SER A 230 18.17 -6.02 3.38
N LYS A 231 19.23 -5.99 2.57
CA LYS A 231 19.83 -7.17 1.94
C LYS A 231 20.73 -7.84 2.99
N ASN A 232 20.50 -9.13 3.26
CA ASN A 232 21.36 -9.89 4.18
C ASN A 232 22.83 -9.80 3.71
N GLY A 233 23.74 -9.42 4.60
CA GLY A 233 25.18 -9.38 4.33
C GLY A 233 25.70 -8.05 3.76
N MET A 234 24.88 -6.99 3.66
CA MET A 234 25.34 -5.65 3.27
C MET A 234 26.00 -4.93 4.45
N GLY A 235 27.15 -4.27 4.22
CA GLY A 235 27.87 -3.53 5.26
C GLY A 235 27.14 -2.26 5.71
N ASP A 236 27.44 -1.77 6.92
CA ASP A 236 26.79 -0.58 7.49
C ASP A 236 27.03 0.67 6.64
N GLU A 237 28.22 0.83 6.06
CA GLU A 237 28.56 1.97 5.18
C GLU A 237 27.74 1.95 3.89
N ASP A 238 27.58 0.79 3.26
CA ASP A 238 26.77 0.63 2.04
C ASP A 238 25.29 0.88 2.33
N GLN A 239 24.80 0.41 3.49
CA GLN A 239 23.44 0.67 3.95
C GLN A 239 23.20 2.17 4.17
N GLU A 240 24.16 2.88 4.75
CA GLU A 240 24.10 4.32 4.95
C GLU A 240 24.13 5.09 3.62
N ALA A 241 25.00 4.71 2.69
CA ALA A 241 25.05 5.29 1.34
C ALA A 241 23.71 5.13 0.61
N ARG A 242 23.13 3.93 0.67
CA ARG A 242 21.82 3.60 0.09
C ARG A 242 20.69 4.43 0.69
N VAL A 243 20.69 4.62 2.01
CA VAL A 243 19.74 5.51 2.70
C VAL A 243 19.88 6.95 2.23
N ASN A 244 21.10 7.47 2.14
CA ASN A 244 21.35 8.85 1.72
C ASN A 244 20.90 9.11 0.28
N ILE A 245 21.16 8.16 -0.62
CA ILE A 245 20.70 8.23 -2.01
C ILE A 245 19.17 8.21 -2.08
N LEU A 246 18.53 7.29 -1.37
CA LEU A 246 17.06 7.24 -1.31
C LEU A 246 16.47 8.55 -0.77
N ALA A 247 17.07 9.12 0.28
CA ALA A 247 16.64 10.40 0.85
C ALA A 247 16.76 11.55 -0.16
N LYS A 248 17.87 11.65 -0.89
CA LYS A 248 18.07 12.65 -1.95
C LYS A 248 17.03 12.52 -3.06
N VAL A 249 16.76 11.29 -3.51
CA VAL A 249 15.76 11.02 -4.56
C VAL A 249 14.35 11.37 -4.08
N ILE A 250 13.98 11.00 -2.85
CA ILE A 250 12.65 11.30 -2.28
C ILE A 250 12.48 12.80 -2.00
N ALA A 251 13.53 13.49 -1.58
CA ALA A 251 13.47 14.89 -1.16
C ALA A 251 12.86 15.76 -2.26
N ARG A 252 11.67 16.30 -1.94
CA ARG A 252 10.85 17.13 -2.84
C ARG A 252 10.54 16.48 -4.19
N HIS A 253 10.45 15.15 -4.25
CA HIS A 253 10.12 14.46 -5.50
C HIS A 253 8.74 14.90 -6.02
N PRO A 254 8.62 15.34 -7.29
CA PRO A 254 7.39 15.88 -7.87
C PRO A 254 6.17 14.96 -7.68
N LEU A 255 6.32 13.66 -7.96
CA LEU A 255 5.25 12.67 -7.78
C LEU A 255 4.72 12.58 -6.33
N LEU A 256 5.60 12.66 -5.32
CA LEU A 256 5.19 12.59 -3.91
C LEU A 256 4.51 13.89 -3.46
N LEU A 257 4.99 15.03 -3.94
CA LEU A 257 4.34 16.32 -3.70
C LEU A 257 2.96 16.37 -4.37
N ARG A 258 2.85 15.92 -5.62
CA ARG A 258 1.57 15.78 -6.33
C ARG A 258 0.60 14.86 -5.58
N LEU A 259 1.08 13.71 -5.09
CA LEU A 259 0.25 12.80 -4.29
C LEU A 259 -0.23 13.46 -2.99
N ARG A 260 0.64 14.21 -2.28
CA ARG A 260 0.26 14.98 -1.08
C ARG A 260 -0.82 16.00 -1.41
N ASP A 261 -0.65 16.79 -2.46
CA ASP A 261 -1.59 17.84 -2.87
C ASP A 261 -2.95 17.23 -3.25
N LEU A 262 -2.93 16.09 -3.95
CA LEU A 262 -4.16 15.32 -4.22
C LEU A 262 -4.79 14.76 -2.94
N GLN A 263 -4.01 14.33 -1.95
CA GLN A 263 -4.56 13.90 -0.66
C GLN A 263 -5.17 15.06 0.13
N GLU A 264 -4.64 16.28 0.01
CA GLU A 264 -5.21 17.49 0.59
C GLU A 264 -6.51 17.90 -0.13
N GLN A 265 -6.51 17.88 -1.46
CA GLN A 265 -7.70 18.17 -2.28
C GLN A 265 -8.81 17.13 -2.08
N TYR A 266 -8.45 15.85 -2.02
CA TYR A 266 -9.34 14.73 -1.75
C TYR A 266 -9.15 14.24 -0.31
N ASN A 267 -9.64 15.04 0.64
CA ASN A 267 -9.55 14.78 2.07
C ASN A 267 -10.91 14.39 2.69
N PHE A 268 -11.76 13.69 1.93
CA PHE A 268 -13.08 13.22 2.36
C PHE A 268 -12.96 11.97 3.24
N VAL A 269 -12.28 12.13 4.36
CA VAL A 269 -11.84 11.04 5.26
C VAL A 269 -11.94 11.43 6.74
N SER A 270 -12.71 12.48 7.05
CA SER A 270 -13.07 12.80 8.43
C SER A 270 -14.06 11.78 9.00
N LEU A 271 -14.25 11.80 10.32
CA LEU A 271 -15.32 11.04 10.98
C LEU A 271 -16.71 11.37 10.39
N ASP A 272 -16.93 12.62 9.97
CA ASP A 272 -18.18 13.05 9.36
C ASP A 272 -18.32 12.50 7.93
N ASP A 273 -17.23 12.43 7.16
CA ASP A 273 -17.22 11.81 5.83
C ASP A 273 -17.47 10.29 5.87
N PHE A 274 -17.28 9.67 7.03
CA PHE A 274 -17.61 8.28 7.29
C PHE A 274 -18.94 8.08 8.02
N ALA A 275 -19.69 9.13 8.33
CA ALA A 275 -21.00 9.00 8.96
C ALA A 275 -22.01 8.37 8.00
N ASP A 276 -22.86 7.48 8.51
CA ASP A 276 -23.92 6.84 7.71
C ASP A 276 -24.93 7.90 7.30
N ASN A 277 -24.97 8.21 6.00
CA ASN A 277 -26.06 8.81 5.22
C ASN A 277 -27.05 9.73 5.96
N ARG A 278 -26.58 10.64 6.81
CA ARG A 278 -27.42 11.77 7.25
C ARG A 278 -27.34 12.85 6.17
N HIS A 279 -28.36 12.82 5.31
CA HIS A 279 -28.78 13.90 4.42
C HIS A 279 -27.75 14.37 3.37
N PHE A 280 -27.54 13.58 2.32
CA PHE A 280 -27.16 14.13 1.01
C PHE A 280 -28.22 13.75 -0.03
N PRO A 281 -29.41 14.39 -0.02
CA PRO A 281 -30.53 14.03 -0.90
C PRO A 281 -30.21 14.20 -2.40
N GLU A 282 -29.18 14.99 -2.71
CA GLU A 282 -28.48 15.03 -3.99
C GLU A 282 -26.96 15.09 -3.69
N GLY A 283 -26.16 14.26 -4.36
CA GLY A 283 -24.69 14.25 -4.20
C GLY A 283 -24.09 13.11 -3.38
N GLU A 284 -24.90 12.18 -2.85
CA GLU A 284 -24.42 10.98 -2.12
C GLU A 284 -23.41 10.16 -2.96
N LYS A 285 -23.72 9.95 -4.24
CA LYS A 285 -22.82 9.26 -5.18
C LYS A 285 -21.52 10.05 -5.40
N ALA A 286 -21.59 11.37 -5.52
CA ALA A 286 -20.42 12.21 -5.71
C ALA A 286 -19.51 12.22 -4.46
N HIS A 287 -20.10 12.28 -3.26
CA HIS A 287 -19.36 12.17 -2.00
C HIS A 287 -18.72 10.80 -1.85
N ALA A 288 -19.44 9.71 -2.14
CA ALA A 288 -18.88 8.36 -2.12
C ALA A 288 -17.71 8.20 -3.11
N ILE A 289 -17.80 8.80 -4.30
CA ILE A 289 -16.70 8.83 -5.28
C ILE A 289 -15.49 9.56 -4.69
N LYS A 290 -15.69 10.78 -4.17
CA LYS A 290 -14.61 11.58 -3.58
C LYS A 290 -13.95 10.88 -2.40
N ARG A 291 -14.73 10.24 -1.51
CA ARG A 291 -14.19 9.39 -0.42
C ARG A 291 -13.40 8.20 -0.97
N GLY A 292 -13.91 7.55 -2.01
CA GLY A 292 -13.20 6.43 -2.65
C GLY A 292 -11.87 6.85 -3.27
N ILE A 293 -11.81 8.01 -3.94
CA ILE A 293 -10.56 8.62 -4.39
C ILE A 293 -9.64 8.87 -3.20
N SER A 294 -10.16 9.56 -2.17
CA SER A 294 -9.40 9.93 -0.97
C SER A 294 -8.71 8.73 -0.30
N MET A 295 -9.43 7.61 -0.17
CA MET A 295 -8.91 6.38 0.41
C MET A 295 -7.96 5.61 -0.52
N THR A 296 -8.13 5.73 -1.84
CA THR A 296 -7.24 5.10 -2.84
C THR A 296 -5.87 5.76 -2.82
N LEU A 297 -5.82 7.10 -2.81
CA LEU A 297 -4.57 7.89 -2.77
C LEU A 297 -3.74 7.62 -1.50
N ARG A 298 -4.35 7.11 -0.43
CA ARG A 298 -3.70 6.81 0.87
C ARG A 298 -3.29 5.35 1.03
N ASP A 299 -3.63 4.49 0.07
CA ASP A 299 -3.33 3.04 0.10
C ASP A 299 -2.64 2.52 -1.16
N CYS A 300 -2.18 3.43 -2.02
CA CYS A 300 -1.28 3.13 -3.13
C CYS A 300 0.13 2.73 -2.65
N THR A 301 0.94 2.30 -3.61
CA THR A 301 2.32 1.88 -3.41
C THR A 301 3.22 2.67 -4.37
N VAL A 302 4.38 3.09 -3.92
CA VAL A 302 5.44 3.70 -4.73
C VAL A 302 6.43 2.60 -5.10
N LEU A 303 6.74 2.51 -6.39
CA LEU A 303 7.84 1.73 -6.94
C LEU A 303 8.91 2.70 -7.42
N LEU A 304 10.14 2.52 -6.94
CA LEU A 304 11.27 3.37 -7.27
C LEU A 304 12.45 2.49 -7.70
N ALA A 305 12.98 2.74 -8.89
CA ALA A 305 14.23 2.18 -9.37
C ALA A 305 15.29 3.29 -9.47
N VAL A 306 16.52 3.01 -9.05
CA VAL A 306 17.67 3.92 -9.15
C VAL A 306 18.86 3.18 -9.77
N SER A 307 19.55 3.83 -10.72
CA SER A 307 20.78 3.31 -11.34
C SER A 307 21.96 4.21 -11.05
N TYR A 308 23.07 3.62 -10.61
CA TYR A 308 24.33 4.31 -10.33
C TYR A 308 25.24 4.37 -11.56
N GLU A 309 25.13 3.41 -12.47
CA GLU A 309 25.96 3.31 -13.67
C GLU A 309 25.24 3.84 -14.90
N SER A 310 26.02 4.42 -15.81
CA SER A 310 25.60 4.83 -17.14
C SER A 310 25.11 3.60 -17.88
N ALA A 311 23.82 3.33 -17.78
CA ALA A 311 23.21 2.19 -18.39
C ALA A 311 23.40 2.28 -19.92
N ASN A 312 24.01 1.26 -20.53
CA ASN A 312 23.83 0.98 -21.96
C ASN A 312 22.40 0.43 -22.25
N SER A 313 21.48 0.52 -21.28
CA SER A 313 20.11 0.01 -21.35
C SER A 313 19.09 1.16 -21.35
N ASP A 314 19.11 1.93 -22.43
CA ASP A 314 18.19 3.06 -22.66
C ASP A 314 16.69 2.68 -22.57
N ASP A 315 16.33 1.41 -22.76
CA ASP A 315 14.93 0.97 -22.83
C ASP A 315 14.21 0.86 -21.47
N PHE A 316 14.88 0.53 -20.36
CA PHE A 316 14.18 0.28 -19.08
C PHE A 316 13.78 1.57 -18.37
N PHE A 317 14.74 2.50 -18.24
CA PHE A 317 14.52 3.76 -17.54
C PHE A 317 13.72 4.74 -18.38
N ASN A 318 14.01 4.88 -19.68
CA ASN A 318 13.35 5.82 -20.60
C ASN A 318 12.96 7.13 -19.87
N THR A 319 13.95 7.77 -19.25
CA THR A 319 13.75 8.87 -18.30
C THR A 319 13.28 10.12 -19.04
N ASP A 320 12.28 10.79 -18.49
CA ASP A 320 11.95 12.14 -18.94
C ASP A 320 12.95 13.18 -18.39
N ASP A 321 12.84 14.42 -18.86
CA ASP A 321 13.75 15.52 -18.47
C ASP A 321 13.75 15.79 -16.96
N GLU A 322 12.63 15.55 -16.26
CA GLU A 322 12.48 15.81 -14.83
C GLU A 322 13.13 14.71 -13.99
N GLU A 323 12.92 13.44 -14.35
CA GLU A 323 13.59 12.29 -13.73
C GLU A 323 15.10 12.29 -14.04
N ALA A 324 15.51 12.68 -15.25
CA ALA A 324 16.91 12.83 -15.63
C ALA A 324 17.61 13.95 -14.82
N ALA A 325 16.97 15.12 -14.69
CA ALA A 325 17.47 16.19 -13.85
C ALA A 325 17.58 15.75 -12.38
N LYS A 326 16.58 15.01 -11.88
CA LYS A 326 16.61 14.47 -10.51
C LYS A 326 17.73 13.45 -10.31
N ALA A 327 17.96 12.56 -11.28
CA ALA A 327 19.05 11.61 -11.25
C ALA A 327 20.41 12.33 -11.19
N MET A 328 20.63 13.32 -12.05
CA MET A 328 21.86 14.10 -12.09
C MET A 328 22.13 14.82 -10.75
N ASP A 329 21.12 15.49 -10.16
CA ASP A 329 21.22 16.14 -8.85
C ASP A 329 21.60 15.15 -7.72
N CYS A 330 21.19 13.89 -7.86
CA CYS A 330 21.49 12.83 -6.89
C CYS A 330 22.81 12.11 -7.15
N GLY A 331 23.54 12.43 -8.24
CA GLY A 331 24.73 11.68 -8.66
C GLY A 331 24.40 10.29 -9.20
N LEU A 332 23.22 10.12 -9.79
CA LEU A 332 22.71 8.89 -10.38
C LEU A 332 22.69 9.02 -11.89
N SER A 333 22.73 7.87 -12.56
CA SER A 333 22.58 7.82 -14.02
C SER A 333 21.11 7.82 -14.44
N ALA A 334 20.24 7.17 -13.66
CA ALA A 334 18.81 7.17 -13.91
C ALA A 334 17.98 6.96 -12.64
N VAL A 335 16.78 7.51 -12.63
CA VAL A 335 15.75 7.34 -11.61
C VAL A 335 14.43 7.11 -12.31
N LYS A 336 13.60 6.21 -11.78
CA LYS A 336 12.21 6.02 -12.26
C LYS A 336 11.29 5.78 -11.08
N MET A 337 10.30 6.65 -10.88
CA MET A 337 9.34 6.54 -9.77
C MET A 337 7.90 6.49 -10.28
N LYS A 338 7.15 5.46 -9.91
CA LYS A 338 5.73 5.32 -10.29
C LYS A 338 4.85 4.85 -9.14
N LEU A 339 3.57 5.24 -9.19
CA LEU A 339 2.52 4.72 -8.31
C LEU A 339 1.88 3.46 -8.89
N CYS A 340 1.63 2.47 -8.03
CA CYS A 340 0.81 1.30 -8.32
C CYS A 340 -0.22 1.05 -7.18
N ASP A 341 -0.93 -0.09 -7.23
CA ASP A 341 -1.99 -0.45 -6.26
C ASP A 341 -3.15 0.58 -6.18
N LEU A 342 -3.46 1.24 -7.29
CA LEU A 342 -4.48 2.30 -7.39
C LEU A 342 -5.92 1.78 -7.55
N ASP A 343 -6.25 0.65 -6.90
CA ASP A 343 -7.60 0.08 -6.93
C ASP A 343 -8.59 0.96 -6.17
N PHE A 344 -9.65 1.41 -6.85
CA PHE A 344 -10.66 2.31 -6.29
C PHE A 344 -11.33 1.74 -5.03
N LYS A 345 -11.23 2.47 -3.91
CA LYS A 345 -11.77 2.08 -2.60
C LYS A 345 -13.21 2.56 -2.39
N ASP A 346 -14.17 1.91 -3.03
CA ASP A 346 -15.60 2.30 -2.97
C ASP A 346 -16.29 2.26 -1.59
N GLY A 347 -15.64 1.73 -0.56
CA GLY A 347 -16.20 1.62 0.79
C GLY A 347 -17.15 0.44 0.98
N SER A 348 -17.31 -0.44 -0.01
CA SER A 348 -18.26 -1.56 0.00
C SER A 348 -17.91 -2.66 1.03
N GLY A 349 -18.95 -3.36 1.47
CA GLY A 349 -18.88 -4.50 2.39
C GLY A 349 -18.21 -4.14 3.73
N GLY A 350 -18.79 -3.15 4.40
CA GLY A 350 -18.42 -2.73 5.76
C GLY A 350 -17.16 -1.87 5.87
N LYS A 351 -16.53 -1.49 4.75
CA LYS A 351 -15.26 -0.75 4.78
C LYS A 351 -15.41 0.67 5.33
N VAL A 352 -16.50 1.38 5.01
CA VAL A 352 -16.76 2.72 5.59
C VAL A 352 -16.84 2.65 7.11
N ALA A 353 -17.67 1.74 7.64
CA ALA A 353 -17.80 1.51 9.09
C ALA A 353 -16.45 1.11 9.72
N TYR A 354 -15.67 0.25 9.06
CA TYR A 354 -14.32 -0.10 9.51
C TYR A 354 -13.40 1.13 9.57
N TRP A 355 -13.38 1.99 8.54
CA TRP A 355 -12.54 3.20 8.55
C TRP A 355 -12.95 4.17 9.65
N LYS A 356 -14.27 4.37 9.83
CA LYS A 356 -14.84 5.18 10.92
C LYS A 356 -14.40 4.68 12.30
N ASN A 357 -14.54 3.37 12.54
CA ASN A 357 -14.23 2.77 13.83
C ASN A 357 -12.74 2.83 14.14
N ILE A 358 -11.88 2.64 13.13
CA ILE A 358 -10.45 2.84 13.30
C ILE A 358 -10.16 4.29 13.67
N GLU A 359 -10.68 5.26 12.91
CA GLU A 359 -10.43 6.68 13.18
C GLU A 359 -10.91 7.08 14.58
N ARG A 360 -12.08 6.61 14.98
CA ARG A 360 -12.62 6.86 16.32
C ARG A 360 -11.77 6.25 17.43
N ARG A 361 -11.33 4.99 17.30
CA ARG A 361 -10.39 4.39 18.27
C ARG A 361 -9.10 5.20 18.38
N LEU A 362 -8.53 5.67 17.27
CA LEU A 362 -7.31 6.49 17.30
C LEU A 362 -7.45 7.77 18.13
N ILE A 363 -8.65 8.36 18.11
CA ILE A 363 -8.99 9.58 18.85
C ILE A 363 -9.33 9.25 20.31
N ASP A 364 -10.33 8.39 20.52
CA ASP A 364 -10.93 8.11 21.82
C ASP A 364 -9.93 7.42 22.77
N GLU A 365 -9.06 6.55 22.25
CA GLU A 365 -8.03 5.88 23.04
C GLU A 365 -6.70 6.66 23.09
N GLY A 366 -6.65 7.88 22.54
CA GLY A 366 -5.50 8.78 22.69
C GLY A 366 -4.23 8.40 21.91
N TRP A 367 -4.33 7.52 20.89
CA TRP A 367 -3.19 7.07 20.08
C TRP A 367 -2.46 8.21 19.35
N TYR A 368 -3.20 9.26 18.98
CA TYR A 368 -2.64 10.48 18.40
C TYR A 368 -1.68 11.23 19.34
N MET A 369 -1.79 11.06 20.66
CA MET A 369 -1.13 11.93 21.63
C MET A 369 0.17 11.37 22.22
N GLY A 370 0.51 10.10 21.98
CA GLY A 370 1.69 9.52 22.65
C GLY A 370 1.48 9.10 24.10
N ARG A 371 0.23 9.14 24.61
CA ARG A 371 -0.02 9.09 26.06
C ARG A 371 0.01 7.70 26.70
N ARG A 372 -0.08 6.60 25.94
CA ARG A 372 -0.09 5.25 26.53
C ARG A 372 1.26 4.76 27.08
N ALA A 373 2.35 5.51 26.89
CA ALA A 373 3.58 5.27 27.63
C ALA A 373 3.47 5.64 29.13
N LEU A 374 2.51 6.48 29.54
CA LEU A 374 2.35 6.94 30.93
C LEU A 374 1.21 6.24 31.69
N ASP A 375 0.09 5.94 31.04
CA ASP A 375 -1.07 5.35 31.76
C ASP A 375 -0.82 3.90 32.22
N THR A 376 0.10 3.17 31.56
CA THR A 376 0.50 1.82 32.02
C THR A 376 1.45 1.89 33.23
N ILE A 377 2.20 2.99 33.38
CA ILE A 377 3.10 3.18 34.53
C ILE A 377 2.28 3.64 35.75
N LEU A 378 1.32 4.53 35.56
CA LEU A 378 0.49 5.05 36.65
C LEU A 378 -0.58 4.06 37.16
N GLN A 379 -0.96 3.06 36.35
CA GLN A 379 -1.84 1.96 36.80
C GLN A 379 -1.07 0.79 37.45
N GLY A 380 0.28 0.78 37.38
CA GLY A 380 1.13 -0.21 38.03
C GLY A 380 1.58 0.14 39.45
N ASP A 381 1.57 1.42 39.82
CA ASP A 381 2.12 1.91 41.10
C ASP A 381 1.05 2.32 42.14
N SER A 382 -0.22 1.93 41.94
CA SER A 382 -1.32 2.25 42.89
C SER A 382 -1.83 1.04 43.69
N ALA A 383 -1.10 -0.07 43.69
CA ALA A 383 -1.44 -1.28 44.45
C ALA A 383 -0.36 -1.69 45.45
N GLU A 384 0.17 -0.76 46.27
CA GLU A 384 0.91 -1.11 47.49
C GLU A 384 1.00 0.13 48.42
N SER A 385 -0.02 0.35 49.24
CA SER A 385 0.09 0.95 50.59
C SER A 385 -1.29 1.14 51.21
N SER A 386 -1.81 0.08 51.83
CA SER A 386 -2.68 0.22 53.01
C SER A 386 -2.89 -1.13 53.67
N GLU A 387 -1.90 -1.56 54.44
CA GLU A 387 -2.11 -2.51 55.53
C GLU A 387 -1.76 -1.82 56.86
N GLN A 388 -2.79 -1.54 57.66
CA GLN A 388 -2.97 -2.11 59.01
C GLN A 388 -3.99 -1.29 59.80
N THR A 389 -5.13 -1.91 60.14
CA THR A 389 -5.53 -2.13 61.55
C THR A 389 -6.76 -3.05 61.64
N ALA A 390 -6.54 -4.17 62.34
CA ALA A 390 -7.42 -5.16 62.97
C ALA A 390 -8.96 -5.04 62.89
N SER A 391 -9.63 -6.17 62.61
CA SER A 391 -10.34 -7.00 63.62
C SER A 391 -11.56 -7.76 63.05
N SER A 392 -11.70 -9.01 63.49
CA SER A 392 -12.93 -9.81 63.64
C SER A 392 -13.58 -10.51 62.42
N GLN A 393 -13.37 -11.84 62.40
CA GLN A 393 -14.37 -12.91 62.27
C GLN A 393 -15.56 -12.70 61.30
N ASN A 394 -15.64 -13.51 60.23
CA ASN A 394 -16.59 -14.64 60.13
C ASN A 394 -16.75 -15.22 58.70
N ILE A 395 -16.68 -16.55 58.62
CA ILE A 395 -17.56 -17.49 57.88
C ILE A 395 -17.33 -17.72 56.36
N CYS A 396 -16.80 -18.93 56.07
CA CYS A 396 -17.27 -20.01 55.15
C CYS A 396 -17.82 -19.66 53.74
N PHE A 397 -17.69 -20.45 52.67
CA PHE A 397 -17.14 -21.77 52.34
C PHE A 397 -17.26 -21.93 50.79
N LEU A 398 -16.40 -22.76 50.17
CA LEU A 398 -16.55 -23.48 48.88
C LEU A 398 -16.71 -22.66 47.58
N ALA A 399 -16.10 -23.02 46.44
CA ALA A 399 -15.64 -24.32 45.99
C ALA A 399 -14.38 -24.25 45.09
N ARG A 400 -13.46 -25.19 45.33
CA ARG A 400 -12.51 -25.72 44.35
C ARG A 400 -13.27 -26.53 43.30
N HIS A 401 -12.83 -26.55 42.05
CA HIS A 401 -12.16 -27.74 41.48
C HIS A 401 -11.55 -27.46 40.09
N VAL A 402 -10.30 -27.89 39.99
CA VAL A 402 -9.45 -28.03 38.81
C VAL A 402 -9.55 -29.48 38.33
N GLY A 403 -9.34 -29.72 37.03
CA GLY A 403 -8.57 -30.89 36.59
C GLY A 403 -9.31 -31.96 35.80
N ASP A 404 -9.21 -31.84 34.47
CA ASP A 404 -8.50 -32.75 33.56
C ASP A 404 -8.78 -34.27 33.53
N SER A 405 -8.57 -34.79 32.32
CA SER A 405 -8.38 -36.17 31.86
C SER A 405 -9.62 -37.01 31.45
N GLY A 406 -9.62 -37.39 30.17
CA GLY A 406 -10.50 -38.44 29.63
C GLY A 406 -10.60 -38.47 28.11
N ARG A 407 -9.58 -39.03 27.43
CA ARG A 407 -9.73 -39.56 26.06
C ARG A 407 -10.79 -40.67 26.05
N LEU A 408 -11.58 -40.77 24.97
CA LEU A 408 -11.77 -41.98 24.16
C LEU A 408 -12.58 -41.61 22.89
N ASN A 409 -12.09 -42.12 21.75
CA ASN A 409 -12.60 -42.03 20.36
C ASN A 409 -14.03 -42.59 20.18
N PRO A 410 -14.64 -42.51 18.96
CA PRO A 410 -14.12 -42.00 17.68
C PRO A 410 -14.76 -40.71 17.14
#